data_AF-A0A531KET3-F1
#
_entry.id   AF-A0A531KET3-F1
#
_cell.length_a   1.000
_cell.length_b   1.000
_cell.length_c   1.000
_cell.angle_alpha   90.00
_cell.angle_beta   90.00
_cell.angle_gamma   90.00
#
_symmetry.space_group_name_H-M   'P 1'
#
loop_
_entity.id
_entity.type
_entity.pdbx_description
1 polymer ?
#
loop_
_entity_poly.entity_id
_entity_poly.type
_entity_poly.pdbx_seq_one_letter_code
_entity_poly.pdbx_strand_id
1 'polypeptide(L)'
;SDDVRSALSSSIWGWSTSELGEKETRAGGLDQTDPSTRQVIDCANEIMGFPRHLSQHVGGFVITRDRLDEIVPIVKTAMDERKMVEWDKDDLDAVKILKVDVLALGMLTCLQRAFTLLEDYYPDARDDFGRPYVLATLPAEDKHVYDMICRAD
;
A
#
# COMPACT_ATOMS: atom_id res chain seq x y z
N SER A 1 -26.17 3.08 -12.69
CA SER A 1 -26.03 1.73 -12.11
C SER A 1 -24.74 1.68 -11.31
N ASP A 2 -24.69 0.91 -10.22
CA ASP A 2 -23.46 0.72 -9.43
C ASP A 2 -22.37 0.02 -10.23
N ASP A 3 -22.74 -0.84 -11.19
CA ASP A 3 -21.80 -1.53 -12.08
C ASP A 3 -21.00 -0.56 -12.96
N VAL A 4 -21.66 0.47 -13.50
CA VAL A 4 -21.01 1.50 -14.34
C VAL A 4 -20.04 2.34 -13.51
N ARG A 5 -20.42 2.67 -12.27
CA ARG A 5 -19.55 3.42 -11.34
C ARG A 5 -18.30 2.59 -10.99
N SER A 6 -18.49 1.30 -10.70
CA SER A 6 -17.38 0.39 -10.39
C SER A 6 -16.45 0.20 -11.58
N ALA A 7 -17.00 0.00 -12.79
CA ALA A 7 -16.22 -0.17 -14.01
C ALA A 7 -15.33 1.05 -14.29
N LEU A 8 -15.88 2.27 -14.19
CA LEU A 8 -15.13 3.51 -14.38
C LEU A 8 -14.10 3.76 -13.27
N SER A 9 -14.43 3.47 -12.01
CA SER A 9 -13.46 3.63 -10.93
C SER A 9 -12.30 2.64 -11.04
N SER A 10 -12.53 1.45 -11.60
CA SER A 10 -11.52 0.41 -11.76
C SER A 10 -10.62 0.60 -12.98
N SER A 11 -11.09 1.31 -14.02
CA SER A 11 -10.31 1.59 -15.23
C SER A 11 -9.28 2.69 -15.00
N ILE A 12 -9.46 3.54 -13.99
CA ILE A 12 -8.48 4.52 -13.53
C ILE A 12 -7.51 3.83 -12.56
N TRP A 13 -6.70 2.89 -13.07
CA TRP A 13 -5.62 2.26 -12.30
C TRP A 13 -4.28 2.59 -12.94
N GLY A 14 -3.63 3.64 -12.44
CA GLY A 14 -2.30 4.05 -12.86
C GLY A 14 -2.02 5.52 -12.59
N TRP A 15 -0.76 5.84 -12.26
CA TRP A 15 -0.24 7.19 -12.10
C TRP A 15 -0.28 8.05 -13.39
N SER A 16 -0.83 7.52 -14.50
CA SER A 16 -0.67 8.06 -15.85
C SER A 16 -1.95 8.57 -16.53
N THR A 17 -3.12 8.41 -15.93
CA THR A 17 -4.37 8.83 -16.58
C THR A 17 -4.84 10.13 -15.94
N SER A 18 -4.52 11.26 -16.59
CA SER A 18 -4.87 12.61 -16.13
C SER A 18 -6.28 13.06 -16.53
N GLU A 19 -6.98 12.27 -17.36
CA GLU A 19 -8.32 12.57 -17.87
C GLU A 19 -9.12 11.28 -18.10
N LEU A 20 -10.41 11.29 -17.77
CA LEU A 20 -11.39 10.29 -18.21
C LEU A 20 -11.63 10.48 -19.71
N GLY A 21 -11.10 9.57 -20.52
CA GLY A 21 -11.17 9.62 -21.97
C GLY A 21 -12.09 8.56 -22.58
N GLU A 22 -11.97 8.40 -23.90
CA GLU A 22 -12.76 7.46 -24.68
C GLU A 22 -12.53 6.00 -24.27
N LYS A 23 -11.31 5.66 -23.82
CA LYS A 23 -10.96 4.28 -23.43
C LYS A 23 -11.69 3.86 -22.16
N GLU A 24 -11.69 4.73 -21.15
CA GLU A 24 -12.28 4.51 -19.84
C GLU A 24 -13.81 4.50 -19.96
N THR A 25 -14.35 5.41 -20.77
CA THR A 25 -15.78 5.50 -21.07
C THR A 25 -16.29 4.25 -21.79
N ARG A 26 -15.53 3.74 -22.77
CA ARG A 26 -15.84 2.48 -23.47
C ARG A 26 -15.75 1.28 -22.54
N ALA A 27 -14.77 1.23 -21.63
CA ALA A 27 -14.66 0.18 -20.63
C ALA A 27 -15.85 0.18 -19.65
N GLY A 28 -16.40 1.36 -19.35
CA GLY A 28 -17.61 1.53 -18.53
C GLY A 28 -18.93 1.26 -19.27
N GLY A 29 -18.90 0.92 -20.56
CA GLY A 29 -20.09 0.71 -21.38
C GLY A 29 -20.93 1.99 -21.58
N LEU A 30 -20.30 3.15 -21.45
CA LEU A 30 -20.96 4.45 -21.57
C LEU A 30 -20.96 4.93 -23.04
N ASP A 31 -22.11 5.44 -23.48
CA ASP A 31 -22.27 6.00 -24.82
C ASP A 31 -21.91 7.49 -24.82
N GLN A 32 -20.78 7.83 -25.45
CA GLN A 32 -20.32 9.22 -25.57
C GLN A 32 -21.21 10.07 -26.50
N THR A 33 -22.18 9.51 -27.20
CA THR A 33 -23.15 10.29 -27.99
C THR A 33 -24.32 10.80 -27.13
N ASP A 34 -24.53 10.20 -25.96
CA ASP A 34 -25.53 10.65 -25.01
C ASP A 34 -25.09 11.95 -24.31
N PRO A 35 -25.90 13.03 -24.35
CA PRO A 35 -25.55 14.30 -23.74
C PRO A 35 -25.29 14.23 -22.23
N SER A 36 -26.00 13.37 -21.50
CA SER A 36 -25.83 13.24 -20.06
C SER A 36 -24.50 12.59 -19.71
N THR A 37 -24.09 11.59 -20.50
CA THR A 37 -22.80 10.92 -20.38
C THR A 37 -21.64 11.89 -20.61
N ARG A 38 -21.73 12.75 -21.65
CA ARG A 38 -20.72 13.80 -21.88
C ARG A 38 -20.60 14.74 -20.69
N GLN A 39 -21.72 15.24 -20.19
CA GLN A 39 -21.73 16.18 -19.07
C GLN A 39 -21.11 15.56 -17.81
N VAL A 40 -21.36 14.29 -17.53
CA VAL A 40 -20.74 13.58 -16.40
C VAL A 40 -19.23 13.46 -16.57
N ILE A 41 -18.74 13.15 -17.78
CA ILE A 41 -17.31 13.05 -18.06
C ILE A 41 -16.63 14.42 -17.92
N ASP A 42 -17.24 15.47 -18.48
CA ASP A 42 -16.71 16.84 -18.40
C ASP A 42 -16.59 17.29 -16.93
N CYS A 43 -17.66 17.15 -16.14
CA CYS A 43 -17.61 17.48 -14.72
C CYS A 43 -16.63 16.60 -13.93
N ALA A 44 -16.49 15.31 -14.28
CA ALA A 44 -15.54 14.41 -13.62
C ALA A 44 -14.09 14.82 -13.90
N ASN A 45 -13.79 15.29 -15.12
CA ASN A 45 -12.49 15.84 -15.48
C ASN A 45 -12.21 17.18 -14.78
N GLU A 46 -13.21 18.04 -14.60
CA GLU A 46 -13.04 19.31 -13.86
C GLU A 46 -12.63 19.10 -12.39
N ILE A 47 -13.12 18.04 -11.75
CA ILE A 47 -12.81 17.71 -10.35
C ILE A 47 -11.70 16.67 -10.20
N MET A 48 -11.09 16.23 -11.31
CA MET A 48 -10.01 15.24 -11.27
C MET A 48 -8.78 15.84 -10.59
N GLY A 49 -8.15 15.08 -9.70
CA GLY A 49 -6.99 15.54 -8.93
C GLY A 49 -7.32 16.42 -7.72
N PHE A 50 -8.59 16.82 -7.52
CA PHE A 50 -8.97 17.50 -6.28
C PHE A 50 -8.81 16.55 -5.07
N PRO A 51 -8.21 17.03 -3.97
CA PRO A 51 -8.07 16.22 -2.76
C PRO A 51 -9.45 15.90 -2.17
N ARG A 52 -9.70 14.62 -1.90
CA ARG A 52 -10.99 14.15 -1.37
C ARG A 52 -11.10 14.32 0.14
N HIS A 53 -10.09 13.86 0.87
CA HIS A 53 -10.03 13.93 2.33
C HIS A 53 -8.57 13.76 2.78
N LEU A 54 -8.26 14.30 3.95
CA LEU A 54 -7.00 14.01 4.63
C LEU A 54 -7.07 12.57 5.17
N SER A 55 -6.16 11.73 4.71
CA SER A 55 -6.11 10.30 5.04
C SER A 55 -4.84 9.96 5.81
N GLN A 56 -4.92 8.98 6.70
CA GLN A 56 -3.75 8.52 7.45
C GLN A 56 -2.85 7.63 6.59
N HIS A 57 -1.56 7.94 6.49
CA HIS A 57 -0.56 7.00 5.96
C HIS A 57 -0.36 5.85 6.96
N VAL A 58 -0.90 4.68 6.64
CA VAL A 58 -0.78 3.49 7.46
C VAL A 58 0.70 3.08 7.54
N GLY A 59 1.27 3.14 8.74
CA GLY A 59 2.67 2.81 8.99
C GLY A 59 3.62 4.02 8.97
N GLY A 60 3.19 5.19 8.49
CA GLY A 60 4.02 6.39 8.52
C GLY A 60 4.07 7.02 9.91
N PHE A 61 5.26 7.16 10.48
CA PHE A 61 5.52 7.83 11.74
C PHE A 61 6.48 9.00 11.55
N VAL A 62 6.24 10.05 12.31
CA VAL A 62 7.05 11.26 12.34
C VAL A 62 7.67 11.40 13.73
N ILE A 63 8.98 11.67 13.77
CA ILE A 63 9.73 11.84 15.01
C ILE A 63 10.45 13.19 14.95
N THR A 64 10.23 14.02 15.96
CA THR A 64 10.90 15.31 16.16
C THR A 64 11.67 15.30 17.47
N ARG A 65 12.68 16.17 17.57
CA ARG A 65 13.46 16.33 18.81
C ARG A 65 12.62 16.95 19.93
N ASP A 66 11.86 17.97 19.58
CA ASP A 66 10.98 18.70 20.48
C ASP A 66 9.52 18.44 20.13
N ARG A 67 8.61 19.16 20.80
CA ARG A 67 7.16 19.01 20.65
C ARG A 67 6.70 19.19 19.20
N LEU A 68 6.03 18.16 18.67
CA LEU A 68 5.56 18.14 17.29
C LEU A 68 4.51 19.25 17.01
N ASP A 69 3.70 19.60 18.02
CA ASP A 69 2.66 20.62 17.91
C ASP A 69 3.19 22.06 17.87
N GLU A 70 4.49 22.26 18.10
CA GLU A 70 5.16 23.55 17.90
C GLU A 70 5.63 23.73 16.44
N ILE A 71 5.60 22.67 15.64
CA ILE A 71 6.14 22.64 14.26
C ILE A 71 5.01 22.47 13.23
N VAL A 72 4.08 21.56 13.49
CA VAL A 72 2.99 21.19 12.55
C VAL A 72 1.67 20.99 13.28
N PRO A 73 0.52 21.40 12.70
CA PRO A 73 -0.78 21.11 13.28
C PRO A 73 -1.03 19.59 13.43
N ILE A 74 -1.55 19.20 14.58
CA ILE A 74 -1.89 17.82 14.90
C ILE A 74 -3.41 17.66 14.98
N VAL A 75 -3.94 16.73 14.18
CA VAL A 75 -5.36 16.41 14.11
C VAL A 75 -5.61 15.04 14.76
N LYS A 76 -6.74 14.92 15.46
CA LYS A 76 -7.23 13.59 15.88
C LYS A 76 -7.79 12.87 14.66
N THR A 77 -7.53 11.58 14.55
CA THR A 77 -8.18 10.75 13.53
C THR A 77 -9.52 10.21 14.07
N ALA A 78 -10.22 9.40 13.26
CA ALA A 78 -11.46 8.76 13.68
C ALA A 78 -11.31 7.78 14.87
N MET A 79 -10.08 7.41 15.23
CA MET A 79 -9.76 6.59 16.41
C MET A 79 -9.16 7.49 17.49
N ASP A 80 -9.76 7.51 18.68
CA ASP A 80 -9.40 8.46 19.76
C ASP A 80 -7.91 8.49 20.13
N GLU A 81 -7.26 7.33 20.11
CA GLU A 81 -5.83 7.18 20.47
C GLU A 81 -4.88 7.46 19.29
N ARG A 82 -5.39 7.84 18.11
CA ARG A 82 -4.57 8.13 16.93
C ARG A 82 -4.61 9.61 16.57
N LYS A 83 -3.42 10.14 16.33
CA LYS A 83 -3.20 11.50 15.87
C LYS A 83 -2.45 11.46 14.54
N MET A 84 -2.68 12.45 13.69
CA MET A 84 -1.96 12.64 12.43
C MET A 84 -1.54 14.10 12.30
N VAL A 85 -0.50 14.33 11.50
CA VAL A 85 -0.10 15.67 11.07
C VAL A 85 -0.82 16.03 9.77
N GLU A 86 -1.04 17.31 9.51
CA GLU A 86 -1.71 17.77 8.28
C GLU A 86 -0.80 17.75 7.05
N TRP A 87 0.51 17.81 7.26
CA TRP A 87 1.51 17.87 6.20
C TRP A 87 1.71 16.52 5.52
N ASP A 88 1.93 16.56 4.21
CA ASP A 88 2.22 15.37 3.42
C ASP A 88 3.71 14.97 3.49
N LYS A 89 4.10 13.96 2.72
CA LYS A 89 5.48 13.47 2.72
C LYS A 89 6.46 14.55 2.26
N ASP A 90 6.13 15.33 1.23
CA ASP A 90 7.07 16.26 0.61
C ASP A 90 7.24 17.50 1.50
N ASP A 91 6.19 17.93 2.18
CA ASP A 91 6.25 18.96 3.22
C ASP A 91 7.18 18.56 4.38
N LEU A 92 7.03 17.32 4.88
CA LEU A 92 7.87 16.78 5.97
C LEU A 92 9.34 16.64 5.55
N ASP A 93 9.59 16.20 4.31
CA ASP A 93 10.93 16.09 3.75
C ASP A 93 11.58 17.48 3.58
N ALA A 94 10.81 18.50 3.18
CA ALA A 94 11.30 19.88 3.02
C ALA A 94 11.82 20.49 4.32
N VAL A 95 11.17 20.19 5.46
CA VAL A 95 11.61 20.63 6.79
C VAL A 95 12.56 19.65 7.47
N LYS A 96 12.98 18.58 6.78
CA LYS A 96 13.93 17.55 7.25
C LYS A 96 13.50 16.88 8.56
N ILE A 97 12.20 16.67 8.72
CA ILE A 97 11.66 15.91 9.84
C ILE A 97 11.94 14.42 9.62
N LEU A 98 12.34 13.70 10.68
CA LEU A 98 12.59 12.26 10.58
C LEU A 98 11.25 11.53 10.37
N LYS A 99 11.15 10.85 9.23
CA LYS A 99 10.05 9.96 8.88
C LYS A 99 10.50 8.51 8.93
N VAL A 100 9.70 7.66 9.58
CA VAL A 100 9.91 6.21 9.66
C VAL A 100 8.65 5.52 9.18
N ASP A 101 8.79 4.58 8.25
CA ASP A 101 7.69 3.74 7.79
C ASP A 101 7.77 2.35 8.46
N VAL A 102 6.73 2.02 9.24
CA VAL A 102 6.53 0.72 9.85
C VAL A 102 5.60 -0.09 8.96
N LEU A 103 6.20 -0.95 8.14
CA LEU A 103 5.48 -1.82 7.21
C LEU A 103 5.02 -3.09 7.92
N ALA A 104 3.70 -3.30 8.01
CA ALA A 104 3.12 -4.55 8.50
C ALA A 104 3.06 -5.60 7.38
N LEU A 105 4.22 -6.13 6.98
CA LEU A 105 4.32 -7.14 5.92
C LEU A 105 3.84 -8.50 6.41
N GLY A 106 2.65 -8.92 5.98
CA GLY A 106 2.06 -10.22 6.38
C GLY A 106 2.95 -11.43 6.05
N MET A 107 3.79 -11.34 5.03
CA MET A 107 4.76 -12.40 4.69
C MET A 107 5.84 -12.59 5.76
N LEU A 108 6.25 -11.54 6.47
CA LEU A 108 7.21 -11.70 7.58
C LEU A 108 6.56 -12.45 8.75
N THR A 109 5.29 -12.18 9.04
CA THR A 109 4.51 -12.96 10.02
C THR A 109 4.34 -14.41 9.58
N CYS A 110 4.11 -14.65 8.28
CA CYS A 110 4.02 -16.00 7.72
C CYS A 110 5.34 -16.77 7.91
N LEU A 111 6.47 -16.15 7.55
CA LEU A 111 7.81 -16.72 7.74
C LEU A 111 8.11 -17.03 9.21
N GLN A 112 7.81 -16.10 10.12
CA GLN A 112 7.99 -16.33 11.56
C GLN A 112 7.22 -17.57 12.04
N ARG A 113 5.96 -17.70 11.60
CA ARG A 113 5.13 -18.87 11.93
C ARG A 113 5.68 -20.15 11.29
N ALA A 114 6.14 -20.09 10.06
CA ALA A 114 6.74 -21.24 9.36
C ALA A 114 8.00 -21.74 10.08
N PHE A 115 8.91 -20.84 10.49
CA PHE A 115 10.10 -21.23 11.25
C PHE A 115 9.74 -21.80 12.63
N THR A 116 8.72 -21.23 13.30
CA THR A 116 8.22 -21.77 14.58
C THR A 116 7.70 -23.20 14.39
N LEU A 117 6.90 -23.45 13.35
CA LEU A 117 6.41 -24.80 13.03
C LEU A 117 7.55 -25.76 12.69
N LEU A 118 8.57 -25.28 11.96
CA LEU A 118 9.74 -26.09 11.63
C LEU A 118 10.48 -26.50 12.90
N GLU A 119 10.66 -25.58 13.85
CA GLU A 119 11.30 -25.86 15.14
C GLU A 119 10.49 -26.84 16.00
N ASP A 120 9.17 -26.66 16.07
CA ASP A 120 8.27 -27.47 16.90
C ASP A 120 8.14 -28.92 16.41
N TYR A 121 8.06 -29.12 15.08
CA TYR A 121 7.75 -30.42 14.49
C TYR A 121 8.95 -31.13 13.85
N TYR A 122 10.02 -30.40 13.55
CA TYR A 122 11.23 -30.94 12.92
C TYR A 122 12.49 -30.39 13.64
N PRO A 123 12.70 -30.74 14.93
CA PRO A 123 13.80 -30.19 15.72
C PRO A 123 15.20 -30.55 15.17
N ASP A 124 15.30 -31.63 14.38
CA ASP A 124 16.53 -32.03 13.70
C ASP A 124 16.82 -31.21 12.44
N ALA A 125 15.86 -30.42 11.94
CA ALA A 125 16.07 -29.48 10.85
C ALA A 125 16.89 -28.28 11.37
N ARG A 126 18.21 -28.42 11.20
CA ARG A 126 19.23 -27.47 11.61
C ARG A 126 20.21 -27.25 10.47
N ASP A 127 20.91 -26.13 10.49
CA ASP A 127 22.03 -25.90 9.58
C ASP A 127 23.25 -26.78 9.93
N ASP A 128 24.30 -26.70 9.12
CA ASP A 128 25.54 -27.45 9.29
C ASP A 128 26.24 -27.22 10.65
N PHE A 129 25.88 -26.15 11.37
CA PHE A 129 26.42 -25.79 12.68
C PHE A 129 25.45 -26.12 13.84
N GLY A 130 24.33 -26.79 13.57
CA GLY A 130 23.34 -27.18 14.57
C GLY A 130 22.41 -26.03 15.01
N ARG A 131 22.37 -24.91 14.31
CA ARG A 131 21.51 -23.76 14.61
C ARG A 131 20.11 -23.96 14.02
N PRO A 132 19.04 -23.46 14.67
CA PRO A 132 17.70 -23.49 14.10
C PRO A 132 17.65 -22.70 12.79
N TYR A 133 16.83 -23.17 11.86
CA TYR A 133 16.57 -22.42 10.64
C TYR A 133 15.73 -21.18 10.94
N VAL A 134 16.31 -20.04 10.61
CA VAL A 134 15.70 -18.72 10.58
C VAL A 134 16.19 -18.03 9.31
N LEU A 135 15.68 -16.83 9.03
CA LEU A 135 16.05 -16.10 7.81
C LEU A 135 17.58 -15.91 7.64
N ALA A 136 18.32 -15.77 8.74
CA ALA A 136 19.77 -15.58 8.73
C ALA A 136 20.59 -16.89 8.63
N THR A 137 19.99 -18.05 8.86
CA THR A 137 20.68 -19.37 8.87
C THR A 137 20.19 -20.30 7.77
N LEU A 138 19.08 -19.98 7.10
CA LEU A 138 18.59 -20.72 5.96
C LEU A 138 19.64 -20.71 4.83
N PRO A 139 19.89 -21.85 4.15
CA PRO A 139 20.75 -21.88 2.98
C PRO A 139 20.24 -20.92 1.91
N ALA A 140 21.15 -20.16 1.29
CA ALA A 140 20.78 -19.22 0.24
C ALA A 140 20.29 -19.93 -1.03
N GLU A 141 20.77 -21.16 -1.26
CA GLU A 141 20.55 -21.92 -2.48
C GLU A 141 20.03 -23.33 -2.13
N ASP A 142 18.84 -23.67 -2.60
CA ASP A 142 18.32 -25.04 -2.55
C ASP A 142 17.70 -25.40 -3.91
N LYS A 143 18.24 -26.45 -4.54
CA LYS A 143 17.77 -26.92 -5.83
C LYS A 143 16.27 -27.29 -5.82
N HIS A 144 15.77 -27.86 -4.73
CA HIS A 144 14.36 -28.25 -4.64
C HIS A 144 13.43 -27.04 -4.66
N VAL A 145 13.85 -25.93 -4.06
CA VAL A 145 13.12 -24.65 -4.10
C VAL A 145 13.07 -24.13 -5.54
N TYR A 146 14.18 -24.19 -6.27
CA TYR A 146 14.19 -23.79 -7.68
C TYR A 146 13.36 -24.71 -8.57
N ASP A 147 13.43 -26.02 -8.35
CA ASP A 147 12.63 -26.99 -9.09
C ASP A 147 11.13 -26.80 -8.80
N MET A 148 10.76 -26.39 -7.57
CA MET A 148 9.38 -26.02 -7.20
C MET A 148 8.92 -24.75 -7.94
N ILE A 149 9.74 -23.68 -7.92
CA ILE A 149 9.43 -22.43 -8.63
C ILE A 149 9.30 -22.65 -10.14
N CYS A 150 10.16 -23.49 -10.75
CA CYS A 150 10.09 -23.81 -12.18
C CYS A 150 8.78 -24.51 -12.58
N ARG A 151 8.17 -25.25 -11.66
CA ARG A 151 6.87 -25.90 -11.86
C ARG A 151 5.69 -24.95 -11.70
N ALA A 152 5.91 -23.76 -11.15
CA ALA A 152 4.87 -22.83 -10.72
C ALA A 152 3.89 -23.47 -9.69
N ASP A 153 4.41 -24.37 -8.86
CA ASP A 153 3.73 -24.94 -7.68
C ASP A 153 3.81 -23.99 -6.47
#